data_AF-A0A7Y5RT36-F1
#
_entry.id   AF-A0A7Y5RT36-F1
#
_cell.length_a   1.000
_cell.length_b   1.000
_cell.length_c   1.000
_cell.angle_alpha   90.00
_cell.angle_beta   90.00
_cell.angle_gamma   90.00
#
_symmetry.space_group_name_H-M   'P 1'
#
loop_
_entity.id
_entity.type
_entity.pdbx_description
1 polymer ?
#
loop_
_entity_poly.entity_id
_entity_poly.type
_entity_poly.pdbx_seq_one_letter_code
_entity_poly.pdbx_strand_id
1 'polypeptide(L)'
;MSKRVIVMLLIGVNAVLLTVLTLTAGRLPEARAQAAPLASNYLMVAGEINSDHDALYILDLPTRAMHVFEMDRTTRKLVHLDARDLKLDFREGR
;
A
#
# COMPACT_ATOMS: atom_id res chain seq x y z
N MET A 1 -14.83 47.61 -10.64
CA MET A 1 -13.96 46.48 -11.04
C MET A 1 -14.23 46.13 -12.50
N SER A 2 -13.21 46.10 -13.36
CA SER A 2 -13.42 45.75 -14.77
C SER A 2 -13.54 44.24 -14.94
N LYS A 3 -14.36 43.78 -15.88
CA LYS A 3 -14.53 42.34 -16.20
C LYS A 3 -13.20 41.65 -16.50
N ARG A 4 -12.23 42.38 -17.07
CA ARG A 4 -10.87 41.88 -17.33
C ARG A 4 -10.11 41.48 -16.06
N VAL A 5 -10.25 42.24 -14.97
CA VAL A 5 -9.60 41.94 -13.69
C VAL A 5 -10.15 40.64 -13.10
N ILE A 6 -11.48 40.44 -13.17
CA ILE A 6 -12.14 39.23 -12.68
C ILE A 6 -11.70 38.00 -13.48
N VAL A 7 -11.62 38.12 -14.81
CA VAL A 7 -11.17 37.02 -15.68
C VAL A 7 -9.70 36.67 -15.43
N MET A 8 -8.81 37.66 -15.30
CA MET A 8 -7.40 37.39 -14.95
C MET A 8 -7.27 36.69 -13.60
N LEU A 9 -8.05 37.11 -12.60
CA LEU A 9 -8.05 36.50 -11.28
C LEU A 9 -8.52 35.04 -11.34
N LEU A 10 -9.59 34.76 -12.08
CA LEU A 10 -10.09 33.39 -12.27
C LEU A 10 -9.06 32.49 -12.94
N ILE A 11 -8.38 32.99 -13.98
CA ILE A 11 -7.35 32.22 -14.69
C ILE A 11 -6.18 31.92 -13.75
N GLY A 12 -5.73 32.91 -12.98
CA GLY A 12 -4.66 32.73 -12.00
C GLY A 12 -5.01 31.70 -10.93
N VAL A 13 -6.22 31.77 -10.37
CA VAL A 13 -6.69 30.81 -9.36
C VAL A 13 -6.73 29.38 -9.92
N ASN A 14 -7.25 29.19 -11.13
CA ASN A 14 -7.29 27.87 -11.76
C ASN A 14 -5.89 27.32 -12.07
N ALA A 15 -4.95 28.16 -12.51
CA ALA A 15 -3.57 27.75 -12.74
C ALA A 15 -2.87 27.32 -11.46
N VAL A 16 -3.08 28.04 -10.35
CA VAL A 16 -2.56 27.66 -9.03
C VAL A 16 -3.15 26.34 -8.57
N LEU A 17 -4.48 26.17 -8.66
CA LEU A 17 -5.16 24.93 -8.28
C LEU A 17 -4.65 23.73 -9.08
N LEU A 18 -4.51 23.88 -10.40
CA LEU A 18 -3.99 22.83 -11.27
C LEU A 18 -2.56 22.44 -10.87
N THR A 19 -1.71 23.42 -10.59
CA THR A 19 -0.32 23.18 -10.17
C THR A 19 -0.29 22.38 -8.85
N VAL A 20 -1.08 22.79 -7.85
CA VAL A 20 -1.16 22.07 -6.57
C VAL A 20 -1.66 20.64 -6.76
N LEU A 21 -2.68 20.44 -7.60
CA LEU A 21 -3.22 19.11 -7.89
C LEU A 21 -2.16 18.21 -8.52
N THR A 22 -1.44 18.69 -9.53
CA THR A 22 -0.38 17.91 -10.19
C THR A 22 0.76 17.54 -9.25
N LEU A 23 1.14 18.43 -8.33
CA LEU A 23 2.21 18.17 -7.36
C LEU A 23 1.79 17.23 -6.22
N THR A 24 0.49 17.13 -5.93
CA THR A 24 -0.05 16.29 -4.83
C THR A 24 -0.57 14.94 -5.30
N ALA A 25 -1.01 14.82 -6.56
CA ALA A 25 -1.57 13.59 -7.12
C ALA A 25 -0.58 12.42 -7.19
N GLY A 26 0.74 12.68 -7.19
CA GLY A 26 1.77 11.65 -7.25
C GLY A 26 2.12 10.98 -5.90
N ARG A 27 1.48 11.38 -4.79
CA ARG A 27 1.74 10.75 -3.49
C ARG A 27 0.95 9.44 -3.39
N LEU A 28 1.62 8.31 -3.63
CA LEU A 28 1.07 7.01 -3.25
C LEU A 28 0.77 7.03 -1.73
N PRO A 29 -0.34 6.43 -1.27
CA PRO A 29 -0.64 6.36 0.15
C PRO A 29 0.54 5.70 0.88
N GLU A 30 1.05 6.37 1.91
CA GLU A 30 2.04 5.77 2.81
C GLU A 30 1.44 4.48 3.37
N ALA A 31 2.05 3.34 3.06
CA ALA A 31 1.70 2.05 3.65
C ALA A 31 2.09 2.08 5.13
N ARG A 32 1.21 2.63 5.96
CA ARG A 32 1.38 2.64 7.42
C ARG A 32 1.07 1.25 7.95
N ALA A 33 2.10 0.42 8.07
CA ALA A 33 2.04 -0.79 8.89
C ALA A 33 1.81 -0.35 10.35
N GLN A 34 0.55 -0.31 10.79
CA GLN A 34 0.21 0.02 12.16
C GLN A 34 0.56 -1.15 13.08
N ALA A 35 1.59 -0.99 13.90
CA ALA A 35 1.90 -1.91 14.98
C ALA A 35 0.89 -1.72 16.12
N ALA A 36 -0.24 -2.45 16.09
CA ALA A 36 -1.04 -2.70 17.28
C ALA A 36 -0.21 -3.49 18.33
N PRO A 37 -0.55 -3.49 19.63
CA PRO A 37 0.26 -4.14 20.68
C PRO A 37 0.55 -5.64 20.47
N LEU A 38 -0.30 -6.37 19.73
CA LEU A 38 -0.05 -7.76 19.29
C LEU A 38 0.65 -7.85 17.92
N ALA A 39 0.63 -6.78 17.14
CA ALA A 39 1.26 -6.70 15.81
C ALA A 39 2.77 -6.42 15.88
N SER A 40 3.36 -6.27 17.08
CA SER A 40 4.83 -6.21 17.19
C SER A 40 5.50 -7.55 16.84
N ASN A 41 4.78 -8.66 16.93
CA ASN A 41 5.27 -10.00 16.60
C ASN A 41 4.98 -10.41 15.17
N TYR A 42 4.17 -9.63 14.44
CA TYR A 42 3.74 -9.98 13.09
C TYR A 42 4.06 -8.85 12.13
N LEU A 43 4.85 -9.14 11.10
CA LEU A 43 5.03 -8.23 9.98
C LEU A 43 4.07 -8.64 8.87
N MET A 44 3.25 -7.70 8.42
CA MET A 44 2.32 -7.92 7.30
C MET A 44 2.76 -7.10 6.10
N VAL A 45 2.83 -7.75 4.93
CA VAL A 45 3.19 -7.12 3.66
C VAL A 45 2.15 -7.50 2.62
N ALA A 46 1.52 -6.50 2.02
CA ALA A 46 0.64 -6.71 0.88
C ALA A 46 1.43 -6.52 -0.42
N GLY A 47 1.11 -7.31 -1.44
CA GLY A 47 1.64 -7.17 -2.79
C GLY A 47 0.54 -7.42 -3.82
N GLU A 48 0.56 -6.67 -4.92
CA GLU A 48 -0.39 -6.89 -6.04
C GLU A 48 0.15 -8.01 -6.94
N ILE A 49 -0.66 -9.04 -7.22
CA ILE A 49 -0.33 -10.08 -8.22
C ILE A 49 -0.82 -9.61 -9.59
N ASN A 50 -2.08 -9.19 -9.65
CA ASN A 50 -2.75 -8.62 -10.83
C ASN A 50 -3.95 -7.75 -10.40
N SER A 51 -4.70 -7.21 -11.35
CA SER A 51 -5.85 -6.31 -11.07
C SER A 51 -6.90 -6.92 -10.14
N ASP A 52 -7.01 -8.24 -10.14
CA ASP A 52 -8.08 -8.97 -9.48
C ASP A 52 -7.58 -9.71 -8.22
N HIS A 53 -6.27 -9.86 -8.06
CA HIS A 53 -5.67 -10.68 -6.99
C HIS A 53 -4.52 -9.95 -6.29
N ASP A 54 -4.61 -9.89 -4.96
CA ASP A 54 -3.56 -9.40 -4.08
C ASP A 54 -3.00 -10.54 -3.23
N ALA A 55 -1.69 -10.52 -2.97
CA ALA A 55 -1.04 -11.36 -1.97
C ALA A 55 -0.92 -10.62 -0.63
N LEU A 56 -1.18 -11.33 0.47
CA LEU A 56 -0.90 -10.89 1.83
C LEU A 56 0.07 -11.87 2.48
N TYR A 57 1.28 -11.40 2.75
CA TYR A 57 2.30 -12.13 3.50
C TYR A 57 2.20 -11.75 4.97
N ILE A 58 2.13 -12.74 5.85
CA ILE A 58 2.16 -12.56 7.30
C ILE A 58 3.36 -13.30 7.84
N LEU A 59 4.32 -12.56 8.39
CA LEU A 59 5.53 -13.10 9.00
C LEU A 59 5.38 -13.06 10.52
N ASP A 60 5.38 -14.23 11.14
CA ASP A 60 5.53 -14.40 12.58
C ASP A 60 7.01 -14.26 12.94
N LEU A 61 7.38 -13.13 13.56
CA LEU A 61 8.75 -12.79 13.89
C LEU A 61 9.36 -13.72 14.96
N PRO A 62 8.65 -14.10 16.04
CA PRO A 62 9.09 -15.12 16.98
C PRO A 62 9.45 -16.47 16.36
N THR A 63 8.57 -17.03 15.52
CA THR A 63 8.76 -18.37 14.96
C THR A 63 9.53 -18.36 13.65
N ARG A 64 9.64 -17.19 13.01
CA ARG A 64 10.10 -17.01 11.62
C ARG A 64 9.28 -17.81 10.61
N ALA A 65 8.01 -18.08 10.91
CA ALA A 65 7.09 -18.63 9.94
C ALA A 65 6.51 -17.51 9.06
N MET A 66 6.36 -17.77 7.78
CA MET A 66 5.67 -16.89 6.83
C MET A 66 4.45 -17.61 6.30
N HIS A 67 3.29 -16.96 6.40
CA HIS A 67 2.04 -17.41 5.80
C HIS A 67 1.71 -16.54 4.60
N VAL A 68 1.25 -17.17 3.53
CA VAL A 68 0.86 -16.49 2.29
C VAL A 68 -0.64 -16.66 2.12
N PHE A 69 -1.33 -15.54 2.00
CA PHE A 69 -2.73 -15.49 1.67
C PHE A 69 -2.91 -14.80 0.32
N GLU A 70 -3.91 -15.23 -0.44
CA GLU A 70 -4.37 -14.55 -1.65
C GLU A 70 -5.76 -13.99 -1.42
N MET A 71 -5.95 -12.74 -1.81
CA MET A 71 -7.22 -12.04 -1.78
C MET A 71 -7.69 -11.87 -3.23
N ASP A 72 -8.77 -12.55 -3.57
CA ASP A 72 -9.53 -12.26 -4.78
C ASP A 72 -10.42 -11.03 -4.51
N ARG A 73 -10.15 -9.93 -5.23
CA ARG A 73 -10.85 -8.64 -5.08
C ARG A 73 -12.26 -8.66 -5.67
N THR A 74 -12.51 -9.55 -6.61
CA THR A 74 -13.82 -9.71 -7.27
C THR A 74 -14.80 -10.41 -6.34
N THR A 75 -14.36 -11.47 -5.67
CA THR A 75 -15.18 -12.24 -4.74
C THR A 75 -15.01 -11.82 -3.28
N ARG A 76 -14.01 -10.96 -2.99
CA ARG A 76 -13.57 -10.56 -1.63
C ARG A 76 -13.22 -11.75 -0.75
N LYS A 77 -12.68 -12.80 -1.36
CA LYS A 77 -12.33 -14.04 -0.67
C LYS A 77 -10.84 -14.06 -0.38
N LEU A 78 -10.51 -14.19 0.91
CA LEU A 78 -9.14 -14.44 1.36
C LEU A 78 -8.93 -15.94 1.54
N VAL A 79 -7.89 -16.48 0.91
CA VAL A 79 -7.53 -17.91 0.97
C VAL A 79 -6.09 -18.06 1.41
N HIS A 80 -5.82 -18.97 2.34
CA HIS A 80 -4.46 -19.35 2.70
C HIS A 80 -3.89 -20.22 1.58
N LEU A 81 -2.82 -19.75 0.93
CA LEU A 81 -2.16 -20.47 -0.15
C LEU A 81 -1.06 -21.39 0.34
N ASP A 82 -0.14 -20.86 1.14
CA ASP A 82 1.08 -21.57 1.51
C ASP A 82 1.67 -21.07 2.84
N ALA A 83 2.58 -21.84 3.42
CA ALA A 83 3.37 -21.46 4.58
C ALA A 83 4.84 -21.90 4.43
N ARG A 84 5.76 -21.07 4.89
CA ARG A 84 7.22 -21.26 4.80
C ARG A 84 7.87 -21.09 6.17
N ASP A 85 8.84 -21.92 6.48
CA ASP A 85 9.72 -21.71 7.64
C ASP A 85 10.97 -20.97 7.17
N LEU A 86 10.98 -19.65 7.39
CA LEU A 86 12.08 -18.78 6.97
C LEU A 86 13.38 -19.13 7.71
N LYS A 87 13.31 -19.75 8.89
CA LYS A 87 14.51 -20.19 9.61
C LYS A 87 15.20 -21.33 8.85
N LEU A 88 14.45 -22.23 8.24
CA LEU A 88 15.00 -23.30 7.39
C LEU A 88 15.42 -22.76 6.03
N ASP A 89 14.60 -21.92 5.41
CA ASP A 89 14.84 -21.41 4.05
C ASP A 89 16.09 -20.51 3.97
N PHE A 90 16.42 -19.77 5.04
CA PHE A 90 17.58 -18.88 5.11
C PHE A 90 18.72 -19.42 5.98
N ARG A 91 18.77 -20.74 6.25
CA ARG A 91 19.78 -21.34 7.13
C ARG A 91 21.18 -21.48 6.51
N GLU A 92 21.35 -21.13 5.24
CA GLU A 92 22.65 -21.13 4.57
C GLU A 92 23.09 -19.70 4.22
N GLY A 93 23.69 -19.03 5.20
CA GLY A 93 24.68 -17.99 4.92
C GLY A 93 26.04 -18.66 4.73
N ARG A 94 26.38 -18.99 3.48
CA ARG A 94 27.77 -19.14 3.04
C ARG A 94 28.08 -18.04 2.05
#